data_AF-A0A7X7LGQ5-F1
#
_entry.id   AF-A0A7X7LGQ5-F1
#
_cell.length_a   1.000
_cell.length_b   1.000
_cell.length_c   1.000
_cell.angle_alpha   90.00
_cell.angle_beta   90.00
_cell.angle_gamma   90.00
#
_symmetry.space_group_name_H-M   'P 1'
#
loop_
_entity.id
_entity.type
_entity.pdbx_description
1 polymer ?
#
loop_
_entity_poly.entity_id
_entity_poly.type
_entity_poly.pdbx_seq_one_letter_code
_entity_poly.pdbx_strand_id
1 'polypeptide(L)'
;MKKLLILSVLSVSMLTLGAQTADQIIERIDKNMSSDSKIIESSMTIHGKRNSRTLTSKSWSVGNKKSFTEYLSPASDKGTKLLKLENQIWIYTPSADRTIQISGHMTRQSVMGS
;
A
#
# COMPACT_ATOMS: atom_id res chain seq x y z
N MET A 1 37.99 -31.42 32.43
CA MET A 1 38.01 -31.29 30.96
C MET A 1 36.62 -31.12 30.35
N LYS A 2 35.66 -32.04 30.56
CA LYS A 2 34.28 -31.92 30.02
C LYS A 2 33.55 -30.60 30.36
N LYS A 3 33.70 -30.08 31.59
CA LYS A 3 33.11 -28.79 32.02
C LYS A 3 33.68 -27.58 31.28
N LEU A 4 34.99 -27.57 30.98
CA LEU A 4 35.61 -26.50 30.17
C LEU A 4 35.14 -26.54 28.71
N LEU A 5 34.94 -27.75 28.18
CA LEU A 5 34.45 -27.96 26.82
C LEU A 5 33.00 -27.47 26.67
N ILE A 6 32.14 -27.74 27.66
CA ILE A 6 30.77 -27.23 27.71
C ILE A 6 30.74 -25.70 27.82
N LEU A 7 31.62 -25.11 28.65
CA LEU A 7 31.69 -23.66 28.81
C LEU A 7 32.14 -22.96 27.52
N SER A 8 33.11 -23.54 26.80
CA SER A 8 33.57 -23.04 25.51
C SER A 8 32.47 -23.09 24.44
N VAL A 9 31.70 -24.18 24.36
CA VAL A 9 30.56 -24.29 23.44
C VAL A 9 29.48 -23.25 23.77
N LEU A 10 29.21 -23.02 25.05
CA LEU A 10 28.23 -22.02 25.48
C LEU A 10 28.68 -20.58 25.14
N SER A 11 29.96 -20.27 25.30
CA SER A 11 30.52 -18.95 24.90
C SER A 11 30.47 -18.73 23.39
N VAL A 12 30.73 -19.76 22.57
CA VAL A 12 30.63 -19.66 21.10
C VAL A 12 29.18 -19.46 20.66
N SER A 13 28.21 -20.10 21.34
CA SER A 13 26.79 -19.91 21.03
C SER A 13 26.30 -18.46 21.28
N MET A 14 26.87 -17.77 22.28
CA MET A 14 26.52 -16.37 22.56
C MET A 14 26.99 -15.38 21.49
N LEU A 15 28.06 -15.70 20.76
CA LEU A 15 28.57 -14.87 19.66
C LEU A 15 27.70 -14.94 18.40
N THR A 16 26.80 -15.91 18.31
CA THR A 16 25.90 -16.13 17.15
C THR A 16 24.51 -15.50 17.32
N LEU A 17 24.24 -14.87 18.47
CA LEU A 17 22.98 -14.17 18.75
C LEU A 17 23.02 -12.75 18.15
N GLY A 18 22.97 -12.67 16.82
CA GLY A 18 22.69 -11.42 16.12
C GLY A 18 21.18 -11.15 16.13
N ALA A 19 20.77 -10.06 16.78
CA ALA A 19 19.40 -9.57 16.66
C ALA A 19 19.12 -9.11 15.21
N GLN A 20 17.85 -9.18 14.80
CA GLN A 20 17.44 -8.65 13.50
C GLN A 20 17.70 -7.14 13.44
N THR A 21 18.23 -6.66 12.31
CA THR A 21 18.34 -5.22 12.08
C THR A 21 16.97 -4.63 11.72
N ALA A 22 16.81 -3.32 11.90
CA ALA A 22 15.60 -2.62 11.48
C ALA A 22 15.29 -2.86 9.99
N ASP A 23 16.32 -2.82 9.13
CA ASP A 23 16.17 -3.04 7.68
C ASP A 23 15.64 -4.44 7.36
N GLN A 24 16.13 -5.47 8.07
CA GLN A 24 15.66 -6.86 7.88
C GLN A 24 14.19 -7.01 8.28
N ILE A 25 13.75 -6.30 9.31
CA ILE A 25 12.36 -6.31 9.76
C ILE A 25 11.48 -5.66 8.68
N ILE A 26 11.87 -4.48 8.18
CA ILE A 26 11.13 -3.77 7.12
C ILE A 26 11.07 -4.61 5.84
N GLU A 27 12.18 -5.20 5.40
CA GLU A 27 12.22 -6.05 4.21
C GLU A 27 11.26 -7.25 4.33
N ARG A 28 11.18 -7.86 5.51
CA ARG A 28 10.28 -9.00 5.75
C ARG A 28 8.81 -8.58 5.78
N ILE A 29 8.52 -7.40 6.32
CA ILE A 29 7.18 -6.80 6.27
C ILE A 29 6.79 -6.53 4.81
N ASP A 30 7.66 -5.91 4.03
CA ASP A 30 7.41 -5.60 2.61
C ASP A 30 7.14 -6.88 1.80
N LYS A 31 7.93 -7.95 2.02
CA LYS A 31 7.70 -9.25 1.37
C LYS A 31 6.36 -9.88 1.76
N ASN A 32 5.91 -9.71 2.99
CA ASN A 32 4.63 -10.26 3.43
C ASN A 32 3.42 -9.41 2.96
N MET A 33 3.61 -8.11 2.77
CA MET A 33 2.54 -7.19 2.34
C MET A 33 2.40 -7.10 0.80
N SER A 34 3.43 -7.52 0.07
CA SER A 34 3.44 -7.50 -1.40
C SER A 34 2.90 -8.80 -1.98
N SER A 35 2.07 -8.67 -3.01
CA SER A 35 1.61 -9.75 -3.86
C SER A 35 1.85 -9.31 -5.31
N ASP A 36 2.23 -10.24 -6.18
CA ASP A 36 2.51 -9.94 -7.60
C ASP A 36 1.29 -9.33 -8.28
N SER A 37 0.11 -9.84 -7.95
CA SER A 37 -1.17 -9.25 -8.35
C SER A 37 -2.19 -9.37 -7.22
N LYS A 38 -3.08 -8.39 -7.13
CA LYS A 38 -4.16 -8.38 -6.13
C LYS A 38 -5.38 -7.64 -6.64
N ILE A 39 -6.55 -8.12 -6.21
CA ILE A 39 -7.84 -7.47 -6.40
C ILE A 39 -8.39 -7.18 -5.00
N ILE A 40 -8.77 -5.94 -4.75
CA ILE A 40 -9.25 -5.48 -3.45
C ILE A 40 -10.56 -4.74 -3.67
N GLU A 41 -11.58 -5.12 -2.92
CA GLU A 41 -12.76 -4.28 -2.71
C GLU A 41 -12.62 -3.60 -1.35
N SER A 42 -12.72 -2.28 -1.32
CA SER A 42 -12.54 -1.49 -0.11
C SER A 42 -13.73 -0.59 0.13
N SER A 43 -13.97 -0.30 1.41
CA SER A 43 -14.97 0.64 1.88
C SER A 43 -14.28 1.64 2.79
N MET A 44 -14.46 2.93 2.51
CA MET A 44 -13.86 4.04 3.26
C MET A 44 -14.96 5.01 3.69
N THR A 45 -15.18 5.12 4.99
CA THR A 45 -16.09 6.12 5.56
C THR A 45 -15.29 7.38 5.90
N ILE A 46 -15.61 8.48 5.22
CA ILE A 46 -15.07 9.81 5.50
C ILE A 46 -16.02 10.53 6.44
N HIS A 47 -15.57 10.84 7.66
CA HIS A 47 -16.32 11.60 8.65
C HIS A 47 -16.00 13.10 8.51
N GLY A 48 -16.94 13.87 8.00
CA GLY A 48 -16.88 15.33 8.00
C GLY A 48 -17.56 15.94 9.23
N LYS A 49 -17.39 17.25 9.43
CA LYS A 49 -17.95 17.98 10.59
C LYS A 49 -19.48 17.91 10.70
N ARG A 50 -20.19 17.81 9.57
CA ARG A 50 -21.66 17.79 9.52
C ARG A 50 -22.24 16.50 8.94
N ASN A 51 -21.50 15.81 8.08
CA ASN A 51 -21.97 14.64 7.35
C ASN A 51 -20.83 13.62 7.24
N SER A 52 -21.19 12.34 7.19
CA SER A 52 -20.27 11.26 6.84
C SER A 52 -20.65 10.69 5.47
N ARG A 53 -19.67 10.28 4.67
CA ARG A 53 -19.91 9.59 3.40
C ARG A 53 -19.08 8.32 3.32
N THR A 54 -19.65 7.26 2.77
CA THR A 54 -18.94 6.00 2.55
C THR A 54 -18.66 5.82 1.07
N LEU A 55 -17.39 5.68 0.72
CA LEU A 55 -16.94 5.37 -0.63
C LEU A 55 -16.61 3.89 -0.70
N THR A 56 -17.05 3.21 -1.75
CA THR A 56 -16.62 1.85 -2.04
C THR A 56 -15.90 1.81 -3.37
N SER A 57 -14.79 1.10 -3.45
CA SER A 57 -14.02 0.96 -4.70
C SER A 57 -13.53 -0.46 -4.90
N LYS A 58 -13.26 -0.78 -6.16
CA LYS A 58 -12.59 -2.00 -6.57
C LYS A 58 -11.27 -1.63 -7.22
N SER A 59 -10.19 -2.25 -6.75
CA SER A 59 -8.84 -1.98 -7.21
C SER A 59 -8.15 -3.25 -7.67
N TRP A 60 -7.47 -3.16 -8.80
CA TRP A 60 -6.58 -4.17 -9.34
C TRP A 60 -5.18 -3.59 -9.33
N SER A 61 -4.20 -4.32 -8.82
CA SER A 61 -2.81 -3.86 -8.85
C SER A 61 -1.87 -4.99 -9.18
N VAL A 62 -0.80 -4.65 -9.90
CA VAL A 62 0.31 -5.54 -10.26
C VAL A 62 1.59 -4.92 -9.73
N GLY A 63 2.19 -5.56 -8.72
CA GLY A 63 3.30 -5.03 -7.95
C GLY A 63 3.04 -3.61 -7.43
N ASN A 64 4.03 -2.73 -7.59
CA ASN A 64 3.97 -1.31 -7.19
C ASN A 64 3.85 -0.33 -8.38
N LYS A 65 3.89 -0.85 -9.61
CA LYS A 65 3.99 -0.06 -10.84
C LYS A 65 2.65 0.20 -11.51
N LYS A 66 1.73 -0.77 -11.45
CA LYS A 66 0.45 -0.67 -12.16
C LYS A 66 -0.71 -0.85 -11.21
N SER A 67 -1.65 0.07 -11.24
CA SER A 67 -2.92 -0.11 -10.54
C SER A 67 -4.06 0.53 -11.32
N PHE A 68 -5.21 -0.09 -11.25
CA PHE A 68 -6.47 0.42 -11.75
C PHE A 68 -7.49 0.38 -10.63
N THR A 69 -8.22 1.47 -10.42
CA THR A 69 -9.24 1.57 -9.38
C THR A 69 -10.51 2.15 -9.98
N GLU A 70 -11.65 1.55 -9.66
CA GLU A 70 -12.97 2.06 -10.00
C GLU A 70 -13.79 2.30 -8.74
N TYR A 71 -14.36 3.49 -8.61
CA TYR A 71 -15.32 3.80 -7.55
C TYR A 71 -16.70 3.24 -7.91
N LEU A 72 -17.28 2.50 -6.98
CA LEU A 72 -18.57 1.83 -7.12
C LEU A 72 -19.72 2.61 -6.47
N SER A 73 -19.42 3.37 -5.41
CA SER A 73 -20.35 4.14 -4.59
C SER A 73 -19.61 5.30 -3.92
N PRO A 74 -20.26 6.42 -3.59
CA PRO A 74 -21.66 6.78 -3.86
C PRO A 74 -21.93 7.11 -5.33
N ALA A 75 -23.20 7.32 -5.69
CA ALA A 75 -23.60 7.64 -7.06
C ALA A 75 -22.88 8.87 -7.67
N SER A 76 -22.46 9.82 -6.84
CA SER A 76 -21.68 10.99 -7.29
C SER A 76 -20.30 10.63 -7.85
N ASP A 77 -19.69 9.57 -7.30
CA ASP A 77 -18.31 9.19 -7.61
C ASP A 77 -18.28 7.91 -8.45
N LYS A 78 -19.42 7.21 -8.57
CA LYS A 78 -19.57 5.94 -9.28
C LYS A 78 -19.06 6.05 -10.73
N GLY A 79 -18.20 5.12 -11.10
CA GLY A 79 -17.61 5.03 -12.42
C GLY A 79 -16.37 5.90 -12.61
N THR A 80 -16.00 6.73 -11.63
CA THR A 80 -14.69 7.41 -11.61
C THR A 80 -13.60 6.36 -11.57
N LYS A 81 -12.63 6.49 -12.48
CA LYS A 81 -11.55 5.52 -12.69
C LYS A 81 -10.21 6.18 -12.47
N LEU A 82 -9.33 5.48 -11.75
CA LEU A 82 -7.94 5.87 -11.59
C LEU A 82 -7.05 4.82 -12.22
N LEU A 83 -6.10 5.28 -13.03
CA LEU A 83 -5.06 4.44 -13.62
C LEU A 83 -3.72 4.96 -13.14
N LYS A 84 -2.87 4.07 -12.63
CA LYS A 84 -1.46 4.33 -12.36
C LYS A 84 -0.63 3.45 -13.28
N LEU A 85 0.29 4.06 -14.03
CA LEU A 85 1.33 3.37 -14.78
C LEU A 85 2.66 4.02 -14.43
N GLU A 86 3.52 3.27 -13.73
CA GLU A 86 4.81 3.73 -13.21
C GLU A 86 4.63 5.02 -12.38
N ASN A 87 5.05 6.16 -12.93
CA ASN A 87 5.04 7.46 -12.28
C ASN A 87 3.90 8.37 -12.77
N GLN A 88 3.00 7.84 -13.60
CA GLN A 88 1.90 8.57 -14.19
C GLN A 88 0.59 8.09 -13.58
N ILE A 89 -0.25 9.04 -13.16
CA ILE A 89 -1.59 8.77 -12.65
C ILE A 89 -2.58 9.50 -13.56
N TRP A 90 -3.66 8.84 -13.95
CA TRP A 90 -4.78 9.42 -14.66
C TRP A 90 -6.05 9.24 -13.85
N ILE A 91 -6.91 10.25 -13.89
CA ILE A 91 -8.26 10.18 -13.35
C ILE A 91 -9.23 10.42 -14.50
N TYR A 92 -10.17 9.50 -14.69
CA TYR A 92 -11.31 9.66 -15.57
C TYR A 92 -12.57 9.88 -14.74
N THR A 93 -13.31 10.95 -15.03
CA THR A 93 -14.57 11.28 -14.37
C THR A 93 -15.72 11.19 -15.39
N PRO A 94 -16.67 10.25 -15.23
CA PRO A 94 -17.73 10.03 -16.21
C PRO A 94 -18.72 11.18 -16.30
N SER A 95 -19.00 11.88 -15.19
CA SER A 95 -19.97 12.98 -15.16
C SER A 95 -19.56 14.18 -16.01
N ALA A 96 -18.26 14.35 -16.29
CA ALA A 96 -17.71 15.42 -17.11
C ALA A 96 -17.05 14.91 -18.40
N ASP A 97 -17.13 13.60 -18.65
CA ASP A 97 -16.39 12.87 -19.69
C ASP A 97 -14.94 13.35 -19.86
N ARG A 98 -14.22 13.46 -18.74
CA ARG A 98 -12.91 14.11 -18.69
C ARG A 98 -11.85 13.17 -18.14
N THR A 99 -10.71 13.11 -18.84
CA THR A 99 -9.48 12.47 -18.36
C THR A 99 -8.44 13.53 -18.00
N ILE A 100 -7.89 13.44 -16.79
CA ILE A 100 -6.83 14.33 -16.29
C ILE A 100 -5.63 13.49 -15.93
N GLN A 101 -4.45 13.87 -16.44
CA GLN A 101 -3.18 13.30 -15.97
C GLN A 101 -2.67 14.11 -14.78
N ILE A 102 -2.39 13.41 -13.68
CA ILE A 102 -1.70 13.94 -12.52
C ILE A 102 -0.21 13.62 -12.70
N SER A 103 0.58 14.61 -13.09
CA SER A 103 2.04 14.51 -13.25
C SER A 103 2.78 15.41 -12.25
N GLY A 104 3.91 14.95 -11.69
CA GLY A 104 4.85 15.76 -10.90
C GLY A 104 4.68 15.68 -9.36
N HIS A 105 4.95 16.80 -8.67
CA HIS A 105 4.92 17.02 -7.21
C HIS A 105 3.56 16.70 -6.53
N MET A 106 2.49 16.51 -7.32
CA MET A 106 1.14 16.22 -6.83
C MET A 106 0.92 14.77 -6.36
N THR A 107 1.88 13.87 -6.56
CA THR A 107 1.85 12.52 -5.93
C THR A 107 1.97 12.57 -4.41
N ARG A 108 2.43 13.70 -3.84
CA ARG A 108 2.44 13.98 -2.40
C ARG A 108 1.15 14.63 -1.88
N GLN A 109 0.25 15.05 -2.77
CA GLN A 109 -1.02 15.63 -2.37
C GLN A 109 -2.11 14.57 -2.41
N SER A 110 -2.96 14.62 -1.39
CA SER A 110 -4.00 13.64 -1.19
C SER A 110 -4.94 13.55 -2.39
N VAL A 111 -5.09 12.33 -2.92
CA VAL A 111 -6.02 12.06 -4.00
C VAL A 111 -7.40 12.01 -3.36
N MET A 112 -8.18 13.08 -3.53
CA MET A 112 -9.54 13.29 -2.96
C MET A 112 -9.62 13.95 -1.58
N GLY A 113 -8.73 14.91 -1.27
CA GLY A 113 -8.99 15.94 -0.26
C GLY A 113 -9.02 15.48 1.20
N SER A 114 -8.18 14.50 1.57
CA SER A 114 -7.87 14.23 2.99
C SER A 114 -6.97 15.31 3.58
#